data_AF-A0A072V5Y6-F1
#
_entry.id   AF-A0A072V5Y6-F1
#
_cell.length_a   1.000
_cell.length_b   1.000
_cell.length_c   1.000
_cell.angle_alpha   90.00
_cell.angle_beta   90.00
_cell.angle_gamma   90.00
#
_symmetry.space_group_name_H-M   'P 1'
#
loop_
_entity.id
_entity.type
_entity.pdbx_description
1 polymer ?
#
loop_
_entity_poly.entity_id
_entity_poly.type
_entity_poly.pdbx_seq_one_letter_code
_entity_poly.pdbx_strand_id
1 'polypeptide(L)'
;MSKSFAIFVLVASVKLIEVEASGAECTKIIGRCDKANCATHCQSYAKGVAVLGSSCSFYNLCTCAFDRSPPGLDQPACEVGLGLCNAQCSDSCCNTNCVRKYQNLGGVGKCIFAFDKVFCLCTYRG
;
A
#
# COMPACT_ATOMS: atom_id res chain seq x y z
N MET A 1 -31.04 -39.45 27.90
CA MET A 1 -30.27 -38.35 28.50
C MET A 1 -28.93 -38.25 27.80
N SER A 2 -28.62 -37.06 27.26
CA SER A 2 -27.28 -36.56 26.86
C SER A 2 -26.54 -37.26 25.72
N LYS A 3 -25.79 -36.58 24.84
CA LYS A 3 -25.55 -35.15 24.57
C LYS A 3 -24.84 -35.12 23.21
N SER A 4 -25.27 -34.21 22.34
CA SER A 4 -24.71 -33.93 21.02
C SER A 4 -23.24 -33.55 21.06
N PHE A 5 -22.47 -33.94 20.04
CA PHE A 5 -21.25 -33.24 19.65
C PHE A 5 -21.16 -33.20 18.11
N ALA A 6 -21.81 -32.20 17.52
CA ALA A 6 -21.56 -31.80 16.14
C ALA A 6 -20.37 -30.82 16.16
N ILE A 7 -19.20 -31.27 15.72
CA ILE A 7 -18.02 -30.43 15.55
C ILE A 7 -18.15 -29.77 14.17
N PHE A 8 -18.64 -28.52 14.14
CA PHE A 8 -18.55 -27.67 12.96
C PHE A 8 -17.16 -27.02 12.96
N VAL A 9 -16.23 -27.60 12.20
CA VAL A 9 -14.94 -26.97 11.90
C VAL A 9 -15.18 -25.87 10.88
N LEU A 10 -15.38 -24.64 11.36
CA LEU A 10 -15.36 -23.45 10.52
C LEU A 10 -13.91 -23.16 10.14
N VAL A 11 -13.49 -23.69 8.99
CA VAL A 11 -12.25 -23.24 8.34
C VAL A 11 -12.53 -21.85 7.79
N ALA A 12 -12.26 -20.83 8.61
CA ALA A 12 -12.21 -19.46 8.15
C ALA A 12 -11.07 -19.35 7.14
N SER A 13 -11.40 -19.28 5.86
CA SER A 13 -10.47 -18.96 4.79
C SER A 13 -9.94 -17.56 5.04
N VAL A 14 -8.77 -17.46 5.64
CA VAL A 14 -7.99 -16.22 5.67
C VAL A 14 -7.62 -15.96 4.20
N LYS A 15 -8.41 -15.14 3.52
CA LYS A 15 -8.01 -14.55 2.25
C LYS A 15 -6.78 -13.70 2.56
N LEU A 16 -5.60 -14.29 2.44
CA LEU A 16 -4.37 -13.56 2.21
C LEU A 16 -4.68 -12.67 1.01
N ILE A 17 -4.79 -11.37 1.26
CA ILE A 17 -4.92 -10.38 0.20
C ILE A 17 -3.54 -10.40 -0.47
N GLU A 18 -3.37 -11.31 -1.42
CA GLU A 18 -2.41 -11.14 -2.49
C GLU A 18 -2.86 -9.86 -3.17
N VAL A 19 -2.19 -8.75 -2.84
CA VAL A 19 -2.31 -7.48 -3.56
C VAL A 19 -1.67 -7.73 -4.91
N GLU A 20 -2.36 -8.50 -5.75
CA GLU A 20 -2.12 -8.58 -7.16
C GLU A 20 -2.40 -7.17 -7.67
N ALA A 21 -1.33 -6.47 -8.06
CA ALA A 21 -1.42 -5.17 -8.70
C ALA A 21 -2.07 -5.35 -10.08
N SER A 22 -3.38 -5.59 -10.11
CA SER A 22 -4.19 -5.65 -11.30
C SER A 22 -4.46 -4.22 -11.78
N GLY A 23 -3.40 -3.56 -12.27
CA GLY A 23 -3.43 -2.58 -13.36
C GLY A 23 -4.22 -1.26 -13.23
N ALA A 24 -5.06 -1.05 -12.22
CA ALA A 24 -5.84 0.19 -12.05
C ALA A 24 -5.74 0.81 -10.65
N GLU A 25 -4.99 0.18 -9.73
CA GLU A 25 -5.01 0.60 -8.33
C GLU A 25 -3.88 1.60 -8.00
N CYS A 26 -4.27 2.82 -7.62
CA CYS A 26 -3.37 3.84 -7.11
C CYS A 26 -3.22 3.70 -5.60
N THR A 27 -1.99 3.52 -5.13
CA THR A 27 -1.72 3.53 -3.69
C THR A 27 -1.16 4.88 -3.25
N LYS A 28 -1.44 5.29 -2.01
CA LYS A 28 -0.90 6.52 -1.44
C LYS A 28 -0.60 6.40 0.04
N ILE A 29 0.50 6.96 0.50
CA ILE A 29 0.87 7.01 1.92
C ILE A 29 0.47 8.38 2.46
N ILE A 30 -0.63 8.44 3.18
CA ILE A 30 -1.22 9.73 3.60
C ILE A 30 -0.96 10.09 5.06
N GLY A 31 -0.24 9.25 5.81
CA GLY A 31 0.12 9.55 7.19
C GLY A 31 0.50 8.32 8.00
N ARG A 32 0.18 8.35 9.30
CA ARG A 32 0.46 7.26 10.24
C ARG A 32 -0.80 6.83 10.99
N CYS A 33 -0.90 5.53 11.25
CA CYS A 33 -2.07 4.95 11.90
C CYS A 33 -2.11 5.15 13.42
N ASP A 34 -0.99 5.51 14.06
CA ASP A 34 -0.97 5.93 15.47
C ASP A 34 -1.43 7.37 15.67
N LYS A 35 -1.63 8.12 14.59
CA LYS A 35 -2.08 9.51 14.63
C LYS A 35 -3.52 9.70 14.17
N ALA A 36 -4.04 8.81 13.32
CA ALA A 36 -5.40 8.86 12.81
C ALA A 36 -5.94 7.48 12.44
N ASN A 37 -7.27 7.33 12.45
CA ASN A 37 -7.92 6.16 11.86
C ASN A 37 -7.68 6.16 10.35
N CYS A 38 -6.91 5.19 9.85
CA CYS A 38 -6.47 5.18 8.47
C CYS A 38 -7.63 5.08 7.47
N ALA A 39 -8.65 4.25 7.74
CA ALA A 39 -9.79 4.11 6.86
C ALA A 39 -10.56 5.44 6.70
N THR A 40 -10.84 6.13 7.81
CA THR A 40 -11.47 7.46 7.79
C THR A 40 -10.61 8.50 7.06
N HIS A 41 -9.29 8.42 7.25
CA HIS A 41 -8.37 9.34 6.60
C HIS A 41 -8.31 9.12 5.09
N CYS A 42 -8.30 7.86 4.63
CA CYS A 42 -8.38 7.50 3.21
C CYS A 42 -9.65 8.05 2.56
N GLN A 43 -10.82 7.88 3.22
CA GLN A 43 -12.09 8.44 2.72
C GLN A 43 -12.07 9.96 2.61
N SER A 44 -11.41 10.64 3.56
CA SER A 44 -11.29 12.09 3.55
C SER A 44 -10.34 12.60 2.46
N TYR A 45 -9.30 11.83 2.15
CA TYR A 45 -8.31 12.14 1.11
C TYR A 45 -8.85 11.89 -0.31
N ALA A 46 -9.61 10.83 -0.50
CA ALA A 46 -10.05 10.29 -1.79
C ALA A 46 -11.05 11.15 -2.58
N LYS A 47 -11.30 12.41 -2.24
CA LYS A 47 -12.38 13.23 -2.83
C LYS A 47 -12.42 13.08 -4.37
N GLY A 48 -13.47 12.43 -4.88
CA GLY A 48 -13.69 12.20 -6.33
C GLY A 48 -13.15 10.89 -6.90
N VAL A 49 -12.67 9.96 -6.07
CA VAL A 49 -12.24 8.59 -6.44
C VAL A 49 -12.74 7.57 -5.42
N ALA A 50 -12.83 6.30 -5.82
CA ALA A 50 -13.28 5.24 -4.93
C ALA A 50 -12.11 4.71 -4.08
N VAL A 51 -12.36 4.50 -2.79
CA VAL A 51 -11.41 3.83 -1.88
C VAL A 51 -11.61 2.33 -1.99
N LEU A 52 -10.58 1.62 -2.43
CA LEU A 52 -10.56 0.16 -2.52
C LEU A 52 -10.12 -0.49 -1.21
N GLY A 53 -9.27 0.21 -0.43
CA GLY A 53 -8.81 -0.30 0.84
C GLY A 53 -7.89 0.67 1.60
N SER A 54 -7.56 0.29 2.82
CA SER A 54 -6.58 0.98 3.66
C SER A 54 -5.76 -0.05 4.45
N SER A 55 -4.50 0.25 4.74
CA SER A 55 -3.60 -0.64 5.47
C SER A 55 -2.66 0.13 6.39
N CYS A 56 -2.34 -0.48 7.52
CA CYS A 56 -1.36 -0.01 8.50
C CYS A 56 -0.19 -0.99 8.69
N SER A 57 -0.15 -2.06 7.89
CA SER A 57 0.75 -3.20 8.12
C SER A 57 2.22 -2.86 7.88
N PHE A 58 2.51 -1.81 7.11
CA PHE A 58 3.87 -1.41 6.77
C PHE A 58 4.32 -0.25 7.66
N TYR A 59 5.09 -0.55 8.70
CA TYR A 59 5.67 0.43 9.63
C TYR A 59 4.66 1.44 10.23
N ASN A 60 3.41 1.00 10.41
CA ASN A 60 2.32 1.83 10.92
C ASN A 60 2.01 3.05 10.03
N LEU A 61 2.42 3.02 8.76
CA LEU A 61 2.07 4.01 7.75
C LEU A 61 0.66 3.74 7.24
N CYS A 62 -0.13 4.80 7.13
CA CYS A 62 -1.46 4.72 6.56
C CYS A 62 -1.36 4.73 5.04
N THR A 63 -1.48 3.56 4.44
CA THR A 63 -1.50 3.36 3.00
C THR A 63 -2.94 3.17 2.53
N CYS A 64 -3.38 3.99 1.60
CA CYS A 64 -4.68 3.90 0.95
C CYS A 64 -4.54 3.29 -0.44
N ALA A 65 -5.54 2.54 -0.87
CA ALA A 65 -5.69 2.09 -2.25
C ALA A 65 -6.94 2.72 -2.86
N PHE A 66 -6.80 3.23 -4.08
CA PHE A 66 -7.85 3.90 -4.86
C PHE A 66 -7.98 3.27 -6.24
N ASP A 67 -9.16 3.38 -6.85
CA ASP A 67 -9.46 2.88 -8.20
C ASP A 67 -8.76 3.65 -9.33
N ARG A 68 -8.20 4.82 -9.01
CA ARG A 68 -7.34 5.64 -9.87
C ARG A 68 -6.63 6.71 -9.05
N SER A 69 -5.69 7.42 -9.66
CA SER A 69 -5.09 8.63 -9.07
C SER A 69 -6.16 9.64 -8.63
N PRO A 70 -6.15 10.10 -7.36
CA PRO A 70 -6.99 11.20 -6.92
C PRO A 70 -6.79 12.48 -7.77
N PRO A 71 -7.86 13.19 -8.14
CA PRO A 71 -7.76 14.39 -8.99
C PRO A 71 -7.01 15.53 -8.29
N GLY A 72 -6.32 16.35 -9.08
CA GLY A 72 -5.58 17.53 -8.58
C GLY A 72 -4.19 17.24 -8.04
N LEU A 73 -3.68 16.01 -8.21
CA LEU A 73 -2.30 15.65 -7.90
C LEU A 73 -1.42 15.70 -9.15
N ASP A 74 -0.25 16.32 -9.02
CA ASP A 74 0.79 16.25 -10.06
C ASP A 74 1.30 14.81 -10.21
N GLN A 75 1.53 14.41 -11.45
CA GLN A 75 2.03 13.07 -11.76
C GLN A 75 3.55 12.99 -11.55
N PRO A 76 4.09 11.88 -11.00
CA PRO A 76 3.39 10.65 -10.59
C PRO A 76 2.59 10.81 -9.28
N ALA A 77 1.29 10.52 -9.33
CA ALA A 77 0.40 10.74 -8.20
C ALA A 77 0.43 9.59 -7.19
N CYS A 78 0.71 8.36 -7.63
CA CYS A 78 0.66 7.17 -6.78
C CYS A 78 2.02 6.87 -6.14
N GLU A 79 1.99 6.34 -4.92
CA GLU A 79 3.19 5.97 -4.18
C GLU A 79 3.01 4.73 -3.29
N VAL A 80 4.09 3.97 -3.13
CA VAL A 80 4.14 2.84 -2.21
C VAL A 80 5.52 2.67 -1.59
N GLY A 81 5.58 2.27 -0.32
CA GLY A 81 6.81 1.86 0.35
C GLY A 81 6.94 0.34 0.30
N LEU A 82 7.89 -0.19 -0.47
CA LEU A 82 8.04 -1.66 -0.63
C LEU A 82 9.16 -2.28 0.19
N GLY A 83 9.86 -1.49 1.01
CA GLY A 83 10.91 -2.03 1.87
C GLY A 83 11.79 -0.96 2.50
N LEU A 84 12.83 -1.44 3.17
CA LEU A 84 13.90 -0.61 3.69
C LEU A 84 15.05 -0.54 2.68
N CYS A 85 15.61 0.64 2.53
CA CYS A 85 16.93 0.79 1.94
C CYS A 85 18.00 0.55 2.99
N ASN A 86 19.08 -0.08 2.57
CA ASN A 86 20.23 -0.43 3.40
C ASN A 86 21.46 -0.57 2.50
N ALA A 87 22.58 -1.07 3.05
CA ALA A 87 23.80 -1.29 2.27
C ALA A 87 23.59 -2.23 1.08
N GLN A 88 22.63 -3.16 1.17
CA GLN A 88 22.30 -4.13 0.13
C GLN A 88 21.29 -3.60 -0.89
N CYS A 89 20.45 -2.62 -0.51
CA CYS A 89 19.50 -1.97 -1.41
C CYS A 89 19.62 -0.45 -1.33
N SER A 90 20.50 0.08 -2.18
CA SER A 90 20.66 1.52 -2.44
C SER A 90 19.56 2.07 -3.36
N ASP A 91 19.63 3.36 -3.68
CA ASP A 91 18.71 4.01 -4.63
C ASP A 91 18.57 3.24 -5.95
N SER A 92 19.68 2.70 -6.47
CA SER A 92 19.66 1.93 -7.73
C SER A 92 18.88 0.62 -7.60
N CYS A 93 19.04 -0.11 -6.49
CA CYS A 93 18.25 -1.31 -6.19
C CYS A 93 16.77 -0.96 -6.02
N CYS A 94 16.47 0.10 -5.26
CA CYS A 94 15.10 0.56 -5.07
C CYS A 94 14.44 0.92 -6.40
N ASN A 95 15.10 1.73 -7.23
CA ASN A 95 14.63 2.11 -8.55
C ASN A 95 14.40 0.91 -9.46
N THR A 96 15.35 -0.03 -9.52
CA THR A 96 15.23 -1.25 -10.33
C THR A 96 14.00 -2.07 -9.94
N ASN A 97 13.74 -2.20 -8.63
CA ASN A 97 12.56 -2.91 -8.15
C ASN A 97 11.25 -2.18 -8.49
N CYS A 98 11.21 -0.85 -8.32
CA CYS A 98 10.04 -0.05 -8.64
C CYS A 98 9.74 -0.05 -10.15
N VAL A 99 10.75 0.14 -11.00
CA VAL A 99 10.64 0.05 -12.47
C VAL A 99 10.12 -1.33 -12.86
N ARG A 100 10.67 -2.40 -12.31
CA ARG A 100 10.22 -3.77 -12.62
C ARG A 100 8.77 -4.03 -12.21
N LYS A 101 8.36 -3.55 -11.03
CA LYS A 101 6.99 -3.77 -10.52
C LYS A 101 5.96 -2.90 -11.23
N TYR A 102 6.32 -1.68 -11.61
CA TYR A 102 5.43 -0.67 -12.19
C TYR A 102 5.86 -0.29 -13.61
N GLN A 103 6.36 -1.26 -14.38
CA GLN A 103 6.98 -1.05 -15.70
C GLN A 103 6.07 -0.30 -16.68
N ASN A 104 4.79 -0.64 -16.72
CA ASN A 104 3.81 -0.03 -17.63
C ASN A 104 3.27 1.31 -17.11
N LEU A 105 3.60 1.66 -15.86
CA LEU A 105 3.11 2.85 -15.17
C LEU A 105 4.22 3.91 -14.99
N GLY A 106 5.40 3.68 -15.58
CA GLY A 106 6.55 4.58 -15.47
C GLY A 106 7.10 4.67 -14.05
N GLY A 107 7.08 3.54 -13.31
CA GLY A 107 7.55 3.51 -11.93
C GLY A 107 9.00 3.94 -11.76
N VAL A 108 9.26 4.77 -10.76
CA VAL A 108 10.59 5.22 -10.34
C VAL A 108 10.72 4.99 -8.84
N GLY A 109 11.90 4.58 -8.39
CA GLY A 109 12.17 4.32 -6.97
C GLY A 109 13.27 5.21 -6.42
N LYS A 110 13.12 5.65 -5.17
CA LYS A 110 14.15 6.36 -4.42
C LYS A 110 14.14 5.98 -2.95
N CYS A 111 15.32 5.92 -2.35
CA CYS A 111 15.48 5.81 -0.92
C CYS A 111 15.23 7.15 -0.25
N ILE A 112 14.26 7.22 0.65
CA ILE A 112 13.91 8.42 1.40
C ILE A 112 14.06 8.16 2.90
N PHE A 113 14.55 9.16 3.64
CA PHE A 113 14.53 9.10 5.09
C PHE A 113 13.18 9.62 5.59
N ALA A 114 12.40 8.75 6.22
CA ALA A 114 11.15 9.10 6.87
C ALA A 114 10.95 8.21 8.10
N PHE A 115 10.32 8.74 9.14
CA PHE A 115 9.98 7.97 10.35
C PHE A 115 11.16 7.18 10.94
N ASP A 116 12.33 7.84 11.00
CA ASP A 116 13.59 7.28 11.54
C ASP A 116 14.11 6.05 10.80
N LYS A 117 13.70 5.87 9.54
CA LYS A 117 14.09 4.76 8.67
C LYS A 117 14.34 5.26 7.25
N VAL A 118 15.16 4.52 6.51
CA VAL A 118 15.35 4.75 5.08
C VAL A 118 14.43 3.80 4.33
N PHE A 119 13.39 4.32 3.71
CA PHE A 119 12.41 3.54 2.94
C PHE A 119 12.69 3.61 1.46
N CYS A 120 12.47 2.49 0.77
CA CYS A 120 12.34 2.50 -0.69
C CYS A 120 10.93 2.95 -1.05
N LEU A 121 10.79 4.18 -1.54
CA LEU A 121 9.54 4.74 -2.05
C LEU A 121 9.49 4.57 -3.57
N CYS A 122 8.47 3.89 -4.07
CA CYS A 122 8.13 3.87 -5.48
C CYS A 122 7.07 4.90 -5.79
N THR A 123 7.26 5.70 -6.84
CA THR A 123 6.24 6.58 -7.41
C THR A 123 5.89 6.11 -8.81
N TYR A 124 4.62 6.13 -9.17
CA TYR A 124 4.14 5.62 -10.46
C TYR A 124 2.83 6.32 -10.89
N ARG A 125 2.46 6.18 -12.15
CA ARG A 125 1.18 6.68 -12.67
C ARG A 125 0.06 5.68 -12.34
N GLY A 126 -1.11 6.16 -11.97
CA GLY A 126 -2.31 5.32 -11.78
C GLY A 126 -3.59 6.08 -12.04
#